data_AF-A0A6A3ANV5-F1
#
_entry.id   AF-A0A6A3ANV5-F1
#
_cell.length_a   1.000
_cell.length_b   1.000
_cell.length_c   1.000
_cell.angle_alpha   90.00
_cell.angle_beta   90.00
_cell.angle_gamma   90.00
#
_symmetry.space_group_name_H-M   'P 1'
#
loop_
_entity.id
_entity.type
_entity.pdbx_description
1 polymer ?
#
loop_
_entity_poly.entity_id
_entity_poly.type
_entity_poly.pdbx_seq_one_letter_code
_entity_poly.pdbx_strand_id
1 'polypeptide(L)'
;MQCLSFNLNSSAQSFPSSPQSQHQSQTHPNGLNSCPPPNSQGNSTDETPRSSTTQLSPSFNLTDEYTRALQTNSYNEIRSRIEDQVHVENSIETDGMEDSYQLSLSQVLHPNRESVHQALRHTDPKATLTRLVSTYFDHSESISTLCLELYKCISNARFLYGPVTELLQVFPNELSSINHSQCDWAFDIFLKFNSLDNPFPSPDSHNFNEMRRSFSQLKEQLDQRLHKSRSRGRILDRAMTRSAICLIGTVLGVAVTAVVISTHALAAIVGLFATPLCPIYVPSRVQKKHIAQLDAAASGSFFHIKDLDTIVCLVAWLHDSVERDKELIRFGLERGRDIYPIHEVVKHLRNNHGKIFDQLKELEEHICLCFNAINKFRGKLLEQIHLHQYTDS
;
A
#
# COMPACT_ATOMS: atom_id res chain seq x y z
N MET A 1 22.19 -18.93 65.15
CA MET A 1 21.00 -19.66 65.62
C MET A 1 20.52 -20.52 64.46
N GLN A 2 20.80 -21.83 64.52
CA GLN A 2 19.80 -22.91 64.61
C GLN A 2 18.93 -22.98 63.33
N CYS A 3 19.28 -23.76 62.30
CA CYS A 3 19.10 -25.22 62.19
C CYS A 3 17.76 -25.71 62.74
N LEU A 4 16.88 -26.21 61.87
CA LEU A 4 16.11 -27.44 62.08
C LEU A 4 15.57 -27.96 60.74
N SER A 5 16.13 -29.09 60.33
CA SER A 5 15.58 -30.03 59.35
C SER A 5 14.48 -30.86 60.00
N PHE A 6 13.49 -31.35 59.24
CA PHE A 6 12.94 -32.70 59.45
C PHE A 6 12.42 -33.31 58.15
N ASN A 7 12.61 -34.61 58.09
CA ASN A 7 12.61 -35.53 56.96
C ASN A 7 11.26 -36.25 56.79
N LEU A 8 11.05 -36.71 55.54
CA LEU A 8 10.48 -37.99 55.09
C LEU A 8 9.23 -38.57 55.79
N ASN A 9 8.19 -38.90 55.00
CA ASN A 9 8.03 -40.31 54.63
C ASN A 9 7.07 -40.58 53.47
N SER A 10 7.46 -41.61 52.72
CA SER A 10 6.82 -42.26 51.58
C SER A 10 5.66 -43.18 52.01
N SER A 11 4.68 -43.39 51.13
CA SER A 11 3.95 -44.66 51.04
C SER A 11 3.33 -44.83 49.66
N ALA A 12 3.74 -45.92 49.01
CA ALA A 12 3.21 -46.45 47.76
C ALA A 12 1.96 -47.32 48.00
N GLN A 13 1.05 -47.33 47.02
CA GLN A 13 0.04 -48.35 46.68
C GLN A 13 -0.87 -47.69 45.62
N SER A 14 -1.41 -48.29 44.57
CA SER A 14 -1.34 -49.57 43.87
C SER A 14 -2.29 -49.39 42.66
N PHE A 15 -1.96 -49.93 41.49
CA PHE A 15 -2.83 -49.91 40.31
C PHE A 15 -4.16 -50.65 40.56
N PRO A 16 -5.23 -50.24 39.85
CA PRO A 16 -5.86 -51.21 38.96
C PRO A 16 -6.26 -50.65 37.58
N SER A 17 -5.98 -51.49 36.57
CA SER A 17 -6.84 -51.88 35.43
C SER A 17 -7.64 -50.83 34.64
N SER A 18 -7.30 -50.73 33.35
CA SER A 18 -8.08 -50.10 32.28
C SER A 18 -9.53 -50.60 32.19
N PRO A 19 -10.40 -49.76 31.59
CA PRO A 19 -11.08 -50.21 30.38
C PRO A 19 -10.91 -49.22 29.21
N GLN A 20 -10.79 -49.76 28.00
CA GLN A 20 -10.90 -49.05 26.73
C GLN A 20 -12.25 -48.33 26.64
N SER A 21 -12.25 -47.07 26.20
CA SER A 21 -13.35 -46.45 25.44
C SER A 21 -12.82 -45.24 24.68
N GLN A 22 -13.04 -45.25 23.38
CA GLN A 22 -12.75 -44.18 22.44
C GLN A 22 -13.53 -42.92 22.81
N HIS A 23 -12.85 -41.78 22.91
CA HIS A 23 -13.48 -40.47 22.72
C HIS A 23 -12.47 -39.49 22.14
N GLN A 24 -12.71 -39.12 20.89
CA GLN A 24 -12.08 -37.98 20.22
C GLN A 24 -12.39 -36.71 21.03
N SER A 25 -11.35 -36.08 21.57
CA SER A 25 -11.43 -34.74 22.13
C SER A 25 -10.83 -33.77 21.13
N GLN A 26 -11.70 -32.93 20.58
CA GLN A 26 -11.34 -31.76 19.78
C GLN A 26 -10.60 -30.75 20.66
N THR A 27 -9.32 -30.53 20.39
CA THR A 27 -8.59 -29.37 20.87
C THR A 27 -8.62 -28.28 19.81
N HIS A 28 -9.39 -27.22 20.08
CA HIS A 28 -9.28 -25.92 19.44
C HIS A 28 -7.89 -25.30 19.69
N PRO A 29 -7.21 -24.75 18.68
CA PRO A 29 -6.25 -23.67 18.88
C PRO A 29 -6.96 -22.32 18.75
N ASN A 30 -6.81 -21.49 19.77
CA ASN A 30 -7.23 -20.09 19.82
C ASN A 30 -6.46 -19.24 18.80
N GLY A 31 -7.20 -18.40 18.07
CA GLY A 31 -6.97 -16.96 17.96
C GLY A 31 -5.71 -16.47 17.25
N LEU A 32 -5.69 -16.55 15.92
CA LEU A 32 -4.91 -15.61 15.09
C LEU A 32 -5.89 -14.61 14.49
N ASN A 33 -5.69 -13.32 14.81
CA ASN A 33 -6.34 -12.19 14.16
C ASN A 33 -6.01 -12.20 12.67
N SER A 34 -6.85 -12.88 11.88
CA SER A 34 -6.79 -12.86 10.43
C SER A 34 -7.63 -11.69 9.93
N CYS A 35 -7.00 -10.76 9.22
CA CYS A 35 -7.74 -9.73 8.49
C CYS A 35 -8.71 -10.40 7.49
N PRO A 36 -9.99 -9.98 7.44
CA PRO A 36 -10.98 -10.64 6.60
C PRO A 36 -10.73 -10.36 5.11
N PRO A 37 -10.99 -11.34 4.22
CA PRO A 37 -11.02 -11.10 2.78
C PRO A 37 -12.23 -10.21 2.41
N PRO A 38 -12.20 -9.49 1.28
CA PRO A 38 -13.33 -8.67 0.87
C PRO A 38 -14.53 -9.56 0.46
N ASN A 39 -15.56 -9.58 1.31
CA ASN A 39 -16.86 -10.21 1.05
C ASN A 39 -17.56 -9.61 -0.18
N SER A 40 -17.90 -10.45 -1.15
CA SER A 40 -19.04 -10.22 -2.06
C SER A 40 -20.17 -11.14 -1.63
N GLN A 41 -21.21 -10.58 -1.01
CA GLN A 41 -22.37 -11.31 -0.52
C GLN A 41 -23.62 -10.78 -1.24
N GLY A 42 -24.23 -11.64 -2.05
CA GLY A 42 -25.56 -11.45 -2.64
C GLY A 42 -26.23 -12.81 -2.70
N ASN A 43 -27.39 -12.94 -2.05
CA ASN A 43 -28.11 -14.20 -1.85
C ASN A 43 -29.38 -14.26 -2.72
N SER A 44 -29.79 -15.50 -3.04
CA SER A 44 -31.16 -15.99 -3.28
C SER A 44 -31.64 -16.38 -4.71
N THR A 45 -31.80 -17.71 -4.84
CA THR A 45 -32.92 -18.53 -5.41
C THR A 45 -33.25 -18.53 -6.91
N ASP A 46 -32.84 -19.64 -7.53
CA ASP A 46 -33.59 -20.66 -8.33
C ASP A 46 -34.39 -20.29 -9.60
N GLU A 47 -34.40 -21.28 -10.50
CA GLU A 47 -35.07 -21.43 -11.81
C GLU A 47 -34.35 -20.94 -13.09
N THR A 48 -33.87 -21.93 -13.86
CA THR A 48 -33.39 -21.87 -15.26
C THR A 48 -34.50 -22.51 -16.15
N PRO A 49 -34.53 -22.43 -17.50
CA PRO A 49 -33.66 -21.73 -18.45
C PRO A 49 -34.37 -20.97 -19.58
N ARG A 50 -33.71 -19.93 -20.14
CA ARG A 50 -33.70 -19.78 -21.60
C ARG A 50 -32.48 -18.98 -22.07
N SER A 51 -31.70 -19.63 -22.93
CA SER A 51 -30.53 -19.11 -23.62
C SER A 51 -30.71 -17.69 -24.11
N SER A 52 -30.01 -16.76 -23.45
CA SER A 52 -29.68 -15.46 -23.99
C SER A 52 -28.19 -15.30 -23.77
N THR A 53 -27.43 -15.34 -24.85
CA THR A 53 -25.99 -15.07 -24.88
C THR A 53 -25.77 -13.62 -24.44
N THR A 54 -25.82 -13.41 -23.13
CA THR A 54 -25.36 -12.20 -22.49
C THR A 54 -23.85 -12.29 -22.62
N GLN A 55 -23.26 -11.43 -23.45
CA GLN A 55 -21.81 -11.30 -23.48
C GLN A 55 -21.34 -11.04 -22.05
N LEU A 56 -20.72 -12.06 -21.44
CA LEU A 56 -20.02 -11.88 -20.19
C LEU A 56 -18.98 -10.80 -20.45
N SER A 57 -19.13 -9.68 -19.74
CA SER A 57 -18.04 -8.72 -19.59
C SER A 57 -16.81 -9.51 -19.16
N PRO A 58 -15.61 -9.26 -19.73
CA PRO A 58 -14.43 -10.03 -19.37
C PRO A 58 -14.26 -9.93 -17.85
N SER A 59 -14.30 -11.07 -17.17
CA SER A 59 -13.98 -11.12 -15.74
C SER A 59 -12.59 -10.51 -15.58
N PHE A 60 -12.50 -9.40 -14.87
CA PHE A 60 -11.24 -8.73 -14.60
C PHE A 60 -10.35 -9.69 -13.80
N ASN A 61 -9.40 -10.33 -14.48
CA ASN A 61 -8.49 -11.28 -13.84
C ASN A 61 -7.37 -10.47 -13.17
N LEU A 62 -7.50 -10.28 -11.86
CA LEU A 62 -6.54 -9.53 -11.04
C LEU A 62 -5.12 -10.11 -11.13
N THR A 63 -5.00 -11.44 -11.22
CA THR A 63 -3.71 -12.14 -11.33
C THR A 63 -3.01 -11.82 -12.64
N ASP A 64 -3.76 -11.76 -13.74
CA ASP A 64 -3.20 -11.40 -15.06
C ASP A 64 -2.77 -9.92 -15.08
N GLU A 65 -3.55 -9.04 -14.45
CA GLU A 65 -3.19 -7.62 -14.33
C GLU A 65 -1.93 -7.42 -13.48
N TYR A 66 -1.84 -8.11 -12.35
CA TYR A 66 -0.65 -8.11 -11.49
C TYR A 66 0.59 -8.60 -12.26
N THR A 67 0.48 -9.74 -12.95
CA THR A 67 1.58 -10.31 -13.73
C THR A 67 2.03 -9.37 -14.85
N ARG A 68 1.08 -8.71 -15.54
CA ARG A 68 1.40 -7.70 -16.55
C ARG A 68 2.10 -6.48 -15.95
N ALA A 69 1.71 -6.04 -14.75
CA ALA A 69 2.33 -4.92 -14.08
C ALA A 69 3.83 -5.17 -13.81
N LEU A 70 4.18 -6.40 -13.38
CA LEU A 70 5.56 -6.83 -13.14
C LEU A 70 6.41 -6.92 -14.42
N GLN A 71 5.78 -7.10 -15.59
CA GLN A 71 6.49 -7.21 -16.87
C GLN A 71 6.71 -5.86 -17.56
N THR A 72 6.24 -4.75 -16.98
CA THR A 72 6.38 -3.43 -17.60
C THR A 72 7.82 -2.94 -17.59
N ASN A 73 8.21 -2.16 -18.61
CA ASN A 73 9.53 -1.53 -18.65
C ASN A 73 9.77 -0.62 -17.45
N SER A 74 8.74 0.11 -17.00
CA SER A 74 8.80 0.96 -15.81
C SER A 74 9.13 0.16 -14.54
N TYR A 75 8.60 -1.05 -14.41
CA TYR A 75 8.92 -1.96 -13.30
C TYR A 75 10.39 -2.38 -13.32
N ASN A 76 10.90 -2.84 -14.45
CA ASN A 76 12.29 -3.27 -14.54
C ASN A 76 13.27 -2.10 -14.32
N GLU A 77 12.94 -0.92 -14.85
CA GLU A 77 13.75 0.28 -14.70
C GLU A 77 13.80 0.75 -13.24
N ILE A 78 12.65 0.82 -12.55
CA ILE A 78 12.63 1.28 -11.16
C ILE A 78 13.31 0.28 -10.23
N ARG A 79 13.12 -1.02 -10.48
CA ARG A 79 13.81 -2.07 -9.74
C ARG A 79 15.32 -1.93 -9.85
N SER A 80 15.86 -1.79 -11.07
CA SER A 80 17.29 -1.58 -11.30
C SER A 80 17.81 -0.36 -10.55
N ARG A 81 17.09 0.77 -10.60
CA ARG A 81 17.49 2.00 -9.90
C ARG A 81 17.54 1.82 -8.38
N ILE A 82 16.56 1.11 -7.80
CA ILE A 82 16.52 0.82 -6.37
C ILE A 82 17.70 -0.10 -5.98
N GLU A 83 17.94 -1.15 -6.76
CA GLU A 83 19.07 -2.07 -6.56
C GLU A 83 20.42 -1.33 -6.56
N ASP A 84 20.62 -0.42 -7.53
CA ASP A 84 21.81 0.41 -7.63
C ASP A 84 21.99 1.30 -6.38
N GLN A 85 20.91 1.95 -5.89
CA GLN A 85 21.00 2.80 -4.70
C GLN A 85 21.38 2.01 -3.45
N VAL A 86 20.74 0.86 -3.25
CA VAL A 86 20.98 0.03 -2.06
C VAL A 86 22.40 -0.55 -2.08
N HIS A 87 22.95 -0.83 -3.26
CA HIS A 87 24.33 -1.29 -3.38
C HIS A 87 25.35 -0.17 -3.07
N VAL A 88 25.11 1.04 -3.56
CA VAL A 88 25.99 2.21 -3.32
C VAL A 88 26.02 2.57 -1.83
N GLU A 89 24.86 2.59 -1.16
CA GLU A 89 24.78 3.00 0.25
C GLU A 89 25.48 2.01 1.20
N ASN A 90 25.50 0.72 0.87
CA ASN A 90 26.24 -0.30 1.63
C ASN A 90 27.77 -0.16 1.50
N SER A 91 28.27 0.68 0.60
CA SER A 91 29.71 0.85 0.31
C SER A 91 30.32 2.16 0.87
N ILE A 92 29.49 3.08 1.36
CA ILE A 92 29.95 4.40 1.85
C ILE A 92 29.82 4.43 3.38
N GLU A 93 30.94 4.20 4.08
CA GLU A 93 31.04 4.43 5.52
C GLU A 93 31.26 5.93 5.81
N THR A 94 30.25 6.58 6.40
CA THR A 94 30.39 7.59 7.48
C THR A 94 30.85 9.03 7.19
N ASP A 95 30.46 9.69 6.09
CA ASP A 95 30.46 11.18 6.10
C ASP A 95 29.42 11.75 5.11
N GLY A 96 28.29 12.27 5.61
CA GLY A 96 27.23 12.89 4.79
C GLY A 96 25.93 12.07 4.63
N MET A 97 25.44 11.42 5.69
CA MET A 97 24.26 10.53 5.66
C MET A 97 23.01 11.18 5.02
N GLU A 98 22.71 12.43 5.35
CA GLU A 98 21.50 13.14 4.88
C GLU A 98 21.56 13.45 3.37
N ASP A 99 22.73 13.85 2.87
CA ASP A 99 22.94 14.13 1.45
C ASP A 99 22.87 12.85 0.60
N SER A 100 23.34 11.71 1.13
CA SER A 100 23.27 10.41 0.46
C SER A 100 21.82 9.95 0.29
N TYR A 101 20.97 10.08 1.32
CA TYR A 101 19.56 9.72 1.23
C TYR A 101 18.79 10.58 0.23
N GLN A 102 19.03 11.90 0.25
CA GLN A 102 18.39 12.81 -0.68
C GLN A 102 18.83 12.53 -2.13
N LEU A 103 20.10 12.17 -2.33
CA LEU A 103 20.62 11.74 -3.63
C LEU A 103 19.94 10.44 -4.09
N SER A 104 19.79 9.44 -3.22
CA SER A 104 19.10 8.18 -3.53
C SER A 104 17.65 8.41 -3.95
N LEU A 105 16.91 9.24 -3.19
CA LEU A 105 15.53 9.60 -3.52
C LEU A 105 15.43 10.33 -4.86
N SER A 106 16.37 11.22 -5.17
CA SER A 106 16.39 11.97 -6.43
C SER A 106 16.51 11.06 -7.66
N GLN A 107 17.14 9.89 -7.52
CA GLN A 107 17.37 8.93 -8.60
C GLN A 107 16.20 7.95 -8.81
N VAL A 108 15.35 7.76 -7.81
CA VAL A 108 14.16 6.89 -7.89
C VAL A 108 12.86 7.67 -8.09
N LEU A 109 12.75 8.90 -7.58
CA LEU A 109 11.56 9.73 -7.68
C LEU A 109 11.52 10.55 -8.97
N HIS A 110 10.46 10.35 -9.75
CA HIS A 110 10.21 11.06 -11.02
C HIS A 110 8.78 11.58 -11.03
N PRO A 111 8.56 12.90 -10.87
CA PRO A 111 9.54 13.96 -10.60
C PRO A 111 10.20 13.88 -9.22
N ASN A 112 11.44 14.33 -9.13
CA ASN A 112 12.20 14.47 -7.88
C ASN A 112 11.81 15.75 -7.11
N ARG A 113 12.40 15.94 -5.92
CA ARG A 113 12.11 17.08 -5.03
C ARG A 113 12.42 18.42 -5.70
N GLU A 114 13.56 18.54 -6.38
CA GLU A 114 13.97 19.75 -7.09
C GLU A 114 12.96 20.14 -8.18
N SER A 115 12.49 19.17 -8.96
CA SER A 115 11.48 19.39 -10.00
C SER A 115 10.15 19.88 -9.40
N VAL A 116 9.75 19.31 -8.26
CA VAL A 116 8.54 19.74 -7.53
C VAL A 116 8.71 21.16 -6.98
N HIS A 117 9.84 21.45 -6.35
CA HIS A 117 10.16 22.80 -5.84
C HIS A 117 10.16 23.84 -6.96
N GLN A 118 10.75 23.53 -8.11
CA GLN A 118 10.76 24.42 -9.27
C GLN A 118 9.33 24.67 -9.77
N ALA A 119 8.51 23.63 -9.89
CA ALA A 119 7.12 23.76 -10.33
C ALA A 119 6.27 24.56 -9.33
N LEU A 120 6.55 24.50 -8.03
CA LEU A 120 5.79 25.22 -7.01
C LEU A 120 6.31 26.63 -6.71
N ARG A 121 7.49 27.01 -7.22
CA ARG A 121 8.19 28.27 -6.91
C ARG A 121 7.34 29.53 -7.10
N HIS A 122 6.47 29.54 -8.10
CA HIS A 122 5.64 30.70 -8.46
C HIS A 122 4.19 30.60 -7.96
N THR A 123 3.88 29.56 -7.17
CA THR A 123 2.53 29.37 -6.61
C THR A 123 2.42 30.06 -5.25
N ASP A 124 1.23 30.57 -4.90
CA ASP A 124 1.00 31.11 -3.55
C ASP A 124 1.03 29.95 -2.52
N PRO A 125 1.99 29.90 -1.59
CA PRO A 125 2.10 28.83 -0.60
C PRO A 125 0.94 28.82 0.40
N LYS A 126 0.23 29.95 0.57
CA LYS A 126 -0.94 30.06 1.44
C LYS A 126 -2.22 29.56 0.75
N ALA A 127 -2.21 29.40 -0.57
CA ALA A 127 -3.34 28.86 -1.29
C ALA A 127 -3.59 27.41 -0.86
N THR A 128 -4.83 27.10 -0.50
CA THR A 128 -5.18 25.76 0.00
C THR A 128 -4.83 24.65 -0.99
N LEU A 129 -4.95 24.90 -2.29
CA LEU A 129 -4.60 23.95 -3.33
C LEU A 129 -3.10 23.66 -3.33
N THR A 130 -2.27 24.70 -3.36
CA THR A 130 -0.80 24.59 -3.26
C THR A 130 -0.39 23.80 -2.02
N ARG A 131 -1.00 24.08 -0.86
CA ARG A 131 -0.73 23.34 0.38
C ARG A 131 -1.05 21.85 0.23
N LEU A 132 -2.24 21.50 -0.26
CA LEU A 132 -2.66 20.10 -0.42
C LEU A 132 -1.76 19.34 -1.42
N VAL A 133 -1.38 20.00 -2.51
CA VAL A 133 -0.47 19.45 -3.52
C VAL A 133 0.93 19.26 -2.96
N SER A 134 1.46 20.23 -2.21
CA SER A 134 2.77 20.11 -1.55
C SER A 134 2.77 18.96 -0.55
N THR A 135 1.74 18.89 0.32
CA THR A 135 1.58 17.79 1.27
C THR A 135 1.51 16.42 0.59
N TYR A 136 0.90 16.32 -0.60
CA TYR A 136 0.92 15.07 -1.37
C TYR A 136 2.35 14.68 -1.78
N PHE A 137 3.14 15.62 -2.29
CA PHE A 137 4.52 15.35 -2.68
C PHE A 137 5.38 14.97 -1.48
N ASP A 138 5.27 15.68 -0.35
CA ASP A 138 6.01 15.39 0.89
C ASP A 138 5.68 13.99 1.41
N HIS A 139 4.40 13.65 1.46
CA HIS A 139 3.95 12.34 1.89
C HIS A 139 4.42 11.22 0.93
N SER A 140 4.38 11.46 -0.38
CA SER A 140 4.87 10.46 -1.36
C SER A 140 6.37 10.22 -1.26
N GLU A 141 7.15 11.24 -0.91
CA GLU A 141 8.58 11.12 -0.64
C GLU A 141 8.86 10.36 0.67
N SER A 142 8.00 10.56 1.67
CA SER A 142 8.05 9.81 2.93
C SER A 142 7.82 8.30 2.71
N ILE A 143 6.84 7.91 1.87
CA ILE A 143 6.67 6.50 1.49
C ILE A 143 7.89 5.98 0.74
N SER A 144 8.42 6.74 -0.21
CA SER A 144 9.60 6.31 -0.96
C SER A 144 10.81 6.06 -0.05
N THR A 145 11.00 6.89 0.97
CA THR A 145 12.07 6.70 1.97
C THR A 145 11.90 5.37 2.70
N LEU A 146 10.70 5.13 3.22
CA LEU A 146 10.35 3.87 3.88
C LEU A 146 10.55 2.67 2.96
N CYS A 147 10.13 2.76 1.70
CA CYS A 147 10.30 1.69 0.72
C CYS A 147 11.78 1.37 0.45
N LEU A 148 12.68 2.37 0.42
CA LEU A 148 14.13 2.13 0.30
C LEU A 148 14.70 1.43 1.53
N GLU A 149 14.28 1.84 2.74
CA GLU A 149 14.68 1.18 3.99
C GLU A 149 14.23 -0.28 4.02
N LEU A 150 12.97 -0.55 3.65
CA LEU A 150 12.43 -1.90 3.57
C LEU A 150 13.13 -2.74 2.51
N TYR A 151 13.54 -2.15 1.38
CA TYR A 151 14.31 -2.86 0.37
C TYR A 151 15.69 -3.31 0.92
N LYS A 152 16.33 -2.51 1.77
CA LYS A 152 17.55 -2.93 2.50
C LYS A 152 17.26 -4.09 3.45
N CYS A 153 16.12 -4.06 4.13
CA CYS A 153 15.70 -5.15 5.02
C CYS A 153 15.59 -6.48 4.26
N ILE A 154 15.11 -6.47 3.00
CA ILE A 154 15.08 -7.66 2.14
C ILE A 154 16.49 -8.21 1.89
N SER A 155 17.44 -7.35 1.52
CA SER A 155 18.84 -7.74 1.31
C SER A 155 19.47 -8.32 2.58
N ASN A 156 19.22 -7.68 3.73
CA ASN A 156 19.70 -8.16 5.03
C ASN A 156 19.07 -9.50 5.42
N ALA A 157 17.78 -9.72 5.13
CA ALA A 157 17.12 -11.00 5.34
C ALA A 157 17.70 -12.10 4.45
N ARG A 158 17.96 -11.81 3.17
CA ARG A 158 18.64 -12.74 2.26
C ARG A 158 20.03 -13.12 2.77
N PHE A 159 20.78 -12.15 3.31
CA PHE A 159 22.07 -12.40 3.94
C PHE A 159 21.95 -13.27 5.19
N LEU A 160 20.98 -12.96 6.07
CA LEU A 160 20.71 -13.71 7.30
C LEU A 160 20.38 -15.18 7.02
N TYR A 161 19.51 -15.46 6.04
CA TYR A 161 19.13 -16.82 5.64
C TYR A 161 20.09 -17.50 4.67
N GLY A 162 21.13 -16.82 4.17
CA GLY A 162 22.09 -17.38 3.21
C GLY A 162 22.76 -18.66 3.73
N PRO A 163 23.44 -18.62 4.89
CA PRO A 163 24.05 -19.81 5.48
C PRO A 163 23.04 -20.92 5.80
N VAL A 164 21.83 -20.56 6.24
CA VAL A 164 20.75 -21.53 6.47
C VAL A 164 20.37 -22.21 5.14
N THR A 165 20.27 -21.46 4.05
CA THR A 165 19.95 -22.01 2.73
C THR A 165 20.98 -23.04 2.28
N GLU A 166 22.28 -22.75 2.47
CA GLU A 166 23.38 -23.69 2.17
C GLU A 166 23.29 -24.95 3.04
N LEU A 167 23.01 -24.80 4.34
CA LEU A 167 22.77 -25.92 5.25
C LEU A 167 21.62 -26.80 4.77
N LEU A 168 20.48 -26.19 4.42
CA LEU A 168 19.27 -26.92 4.03
C LEU A 168 19.46 -27.78 2.77
N GLN A 169 20.36 -27.39 1.87
CA GLN A 169 20.64 -28.12 0.63
C GLN A 169 21.38 -29.45 0.86
N VAL A 170 22.24 -29.52 1.88
CA VAL A 170 23.13 -30.68 2.09
C VAL A 170 22.83 -31.45 3.38
N PHE A 171 22.08 -30.87 4.33
CA PHE A 171 21.77 -31.53 5.59
C PHE A 171 20.77 -32.68 5.39
N PRO A 172 21.02 -33.89 5.93
CA PRO A 172 20.14 -35.05 5.71
C PRO A 172 18.69 -34.81 6.15
N ASN A 173 17.73 -35.46 5.47
CA ASN A 173 16.33 -35.45 5.89
C ASN A 173 16.08 -36.41 7.07
N GLU A 174 16.68 -37.60 7.00
CA GLU A 174 16.49 -38.66 7.99
C GLU A 174 17.44 -38.49 9.17
N LEU A 175 16.88 -38.54 10.39
CA LEU A 175 17.65 -38.40 11.64
C LEU A 175 18.80 -39.40 11.75
N SER A 176 18.59 -40.63 11.29
CA SER A 176 19.59 -41.71 11.31
C SER A 176 20.78 -41.50 10.37
N SER A 177 20.65 -40.59 9.41
CA SER A 177 21.70 -40.29 8.42
C SER A 177 22.63 -39.15 8.85
N ILE A 178 22.34 -38.49 9.98
CA ILE A 178 23.07 -37.30 10.44
C ILE A 178 24.29 -37.74 11.24
N ASN A 179 25.46 -37.21 10.87
CA ASN A 179 26.69 -37.40 11.64
C ASN A 179 26.99 -36.19 12.54
N HIS A 180 27.95 -36.36 13.45
CA HIS A 180 28.33 -35.31 14.40
C HIS A 180 28.89 -34.05 13.72
N SER A 181 29.67 -34.18 12.64
CA SER A 181 30.24 -33.00 11.97
C SER A 181 29.17 -32.14 11.27
N GLN A 182 28.13 -32.76 10.72
CA GLN A 182 26.97 -32.04 10.18
C GLN A 182 26.17 -31.34 11.28
N CYS A 183 25.95 -32.03 12.41
CA CYS A 183 25.32 -31.43 13.58
C CYS A 183 26.12 -30.22 14.08
N ASP A 184 27.45 -30.36 14.12
CA ASP A 184 28.34 -29.30 14.59
C ASP A 184 28.32 -28.07 13.70
N TRP A 185 28.31 -28.29 12.39
CA TRP A 185 28.22 -27.23 11.40
C TRP A 185 26.86 -26.50 11.46
N ALA A 186 25.75 -27.25 11.60
CA ALA A 186 24.43 -26.66 11.78
C ALA A 186 24.35 -25.79 13.04
N PHE A 187 24.92 -26.28 14.15
CA PHE A 187 25.01 -25.52 15.40
C PHE A 187 25.78 -24.20 15.22
N ASP A 188 26.90 -24.22 14.50
CA ASP A 188 27.69 -23.01 14.23
C ASP A 188 26.93 -21.99 13.37
N ILE A 189 26.18 -22.46 12.37
CA ILE A 189 25.30 -21.62 11.56
C ILE A 189 24.21 -20.99 12.43
N PHE A 190 23.60 -21.77 13.33
CA PHE A 190 22.57 -21.31 14.24
C PHE A 190 23.09 -20.28 15.25
N LEU A 191 24.31 -20.43 15.76
CA LEU A 191 24.96 -19.41 16.58
C LEU A 191 25.08 -18.09 15.82
N LYS A 192 25.56 -18.15 14.56
CA LYS A 192 25.69 -16.96 13.72
C LYS A 192 24.33 -16.32 13.43
N PHE A 193 23.33 -17.11 13.06
CA PHE A 193 21.98 -16.62 12.79
C PHE A 193 21.37 -15.95 14.03
N ASN A 194 21.50 -16.57 15.20
CA ASN A 194 20.96 -16.02 16.45
C ASN A 194 21.63 -14.71 16.86
N SER A 195 22.91 -14.51 16.52
CA SER A 195 23.68 -13.31 16.85
C SER A 195 23.30 -12.06 16.04
N LEU A 196 22.66 -12.23 14.89
CA LEU A 196 22.23 -11.12 14.02
C LEU A 196 20.82 -10.69 14.38
N ASP A 197 20.55 -9.38 14.37
CA ASP A 197 19.21 -8.87 14.63
C ASP A 197 18.20 -9.23 13.53
N ASN A 198 16.92 -9.17 13.87
CA ASN A 198 15.86 -9.28 12.88
C ASN A 198 15.95 -8.07 11.93
N PRO A 199 16.06 -8.30 10.62
CA PRO A 199 16.22 -7.22 9.66
C PRO A 199 14.95 -6.39 9.48
N PHE A 200 13.79 -6.90 9.89
CA PHE A 200 12.51 -6.21 9.73
C PHE A 200 12.11 -5.45 11.01
N PRO A 201 11.65 -4.20 10.89
CA PRO A 201 11.16 -3.45 12.03
C PRO A 201 9.94 -4.15 12.64
N SER A 202 9.82 -4.09 13.97
CA SER A 202 8.64 -4.60 14.66
C SER A 202 7.39 -3.80 14.24
N PRO A 203 6.21 -4.43 14.11
CA PRO A 203 4.96 -3.74 13.81
C PRO A 203 4.64 -2.59 14.76
N ASP A 204 5.07 -2.72 16.02
CA ASP A 204 4.85 -1.72 17.07
C ASP A 204 5.92 -0.62 17.08
N SER A 205 7.02 -0.81 16.33
CA SER A 205 8.24 -0.01 16.51
C SER A 205 8.25 1.35 15.82
N HIS A 206 7.52 1.64 14.73
CA HIS A 206 7.59 2.99 14.13
C HIS A 206 6.55 3.33 13.03
N ASN A 207 6.40 4.65 12.78
CA ASN A 207 5.91 5.46 11.64
C ASN A 207 4.82 4.98 10.67
N PHE A 208 4.58 3.68 10.46
CA PHE A 208 3.60 3.18 9.48
C PHE A 208 2.19 3.69 9.78
N ASN A 209 1.77 3.61 11.05
CA ASN A 209 0.47 4.09 11.50
C ASN A 209 0.32 5.61 11.35
N GLU A 210 1.40 6.35 11.55
CA GLU A 210 1.42 7.80 11.37
C GLU A 210 1.33 8.17 9.88
N MET A 211 2.16 7.57 9.04
CA MET A 211 2.16 7.77 7.59
C MET A 211 0.80 7.42 6.98
N ARG A 212 0.23 6.28 7.36
CA ARG A 212 -1.12 5.85 6.96
C ARG A 212 -2.19 6.86 7.37
N ARG A 213 -2.13 7.37 8.60
CA ARG A 213 -3.03 8.41 9.11
C ARG A 213 -2.89 9.70 8.31
N SER A 214 -1.66 10.15 8.04
CA SER A 214 -1.36 11.36 7.28
C SER A 214 -1.91 11.31 5.86
N PHE A 215 -1.76 10.17 5.17
CA PHE A 215 -2.37 9.97 3.85
C PHE A 215 -3.90 9.91 3.89
N SER A 216 -4.47 9.26 4.91
CA SER A 216 -5.92 9.19 5.08
C SER A 216 -6.53 10.59 5.30
N GLN A 217 -5.89 11.40 6.14
CA GLN A 217 -6.27 12.80 6.37
C GLN A 217 -6.14 13.65 5.11
N LEU A 218 -5.03 13.52 4.37
CA LEU A 218 -4.83 14.22 3.11
C LEU A 218 -5.91 13.85 2.09
N LYS A 219 -6.19 12.55 1.94
CA LYS A 219 -7.24 12.04 1.06
C LYS A 219 -8.60 12.64 1.40
N GLU A 220 -8.96 12.66 2.69
CA GLU A 220 -10.22 13.24 3.13
C GLU A 220 -10.32 14.73 2.74
N GLN A 221 -9.25 15.51 2.97
CA GLN A 221 -9.22 16.93 2.59
C GLN A 221 -9.35 17.13 1.08
N LEU A 222 -8.70 16.28 0.29
CA LEU A 222 -8.77 16.30 -1.18
C LEU A 222 -10.19 15.94 -1.67
N ASP A 223 -10.79 14.87 -1.14
CA ASP A 223 -12.13 14.40 -1.51
C ASP A 223 -13.21 15.43 -1.14
N GLN A 224 -13.12 16.02 0.06
CA GLN A 224 -14.02 17.10 0.48
C GLN A 224 -13.95 18.30 -0.48
N ARG A 225 -12.74 18.68 -0.90
CA ARG A 225 -12.54 19.82 -1.82
C ARG A 225 -13.00 19.50 -3.23
N LEU A 226 -12.72 18.31 -3.72
CA LEU A 226 -13.18 17.80 -5.00
C LEU A 226 -14.71 17.77 -5.06
N HIS A 227 -15.36 17.25 -4.00
CA HIS A 227 -16.81 17.25 -3.87
C HIS A 227 -17.37 18.68 -3.86
N LYS A 228 -16.77 19.60 -3.10
CA LYS A 228 -17.18 21.02 -3.04
C LYS A 228 -17.00 21.73 -4.39
N SER A 229 -15.95 21.41 -5.15
CA SER A 229 -15.70 22.00 -6.47
C SER A 229 -16.71 21.48 -7.52
N ARG A 230 -16.95 20.16 -7.52
CA ARG A 230 -17.94 19.52 -8.42
C ARG A 230 -19.37 19.94 -8.09
N SER A 231 -19.73 20.08 -6.80
CA SER A 231 -21.07 20.51 -6.40
C SER A 231 -21.37 21.95 -6.81
N ARG A 232 -20.39 22.86 -6.69
CA ARG A 232 -20.50 24.23 -7.21
C ARG A 232 -20.76 24.25 -8.71
N GLY A 233 -20.04 23.44 -9.49
CA GLY A 233 -20.30 23.28 -10.92
C GLY A 233 -21.74 22.82 -11.20
N ARG A 234 -22.19 21.75 -10.54
CA ARG A 234 -23.55 21.21 -10.71
C ARG A 234 -24.66 22.21 -10.32
N ILE A 235 -24.46 22.99 -9.26
CA ILE A 235 -25.43 24.00 -8.82
C ILE A 235 -25.54 25.12 -9.87
N LEU A 236 -24.40 25.58 -10.40
CA LEU A 236 -24.35 26.61 -11.43
C LEU A 236 -24.97 26.12 -12.74
N ASP A 237 -24.65 24.91 -13.18
CA ASP A 237 -25.26 24.31 -14.37
C ASP A 237 -26.78 24.20 -14.22
N ARG A 238 -27.27 23.76 -13.06
CA ARG A 238 -28.71 23.64 -12.80
C ARG A 238 -29.41 24.99 -12.74
N ALA A 239 -28.76 26.02 -12.20
CA ALA A 239 -29.28 27.38 -12.19
C ALA A 239 -29.34 27.94 -13.63
N MET A 240 -28.32 27.69 -14.45
CA MET A 240 -28.29 28.09 -15.86
C MET A 240 -29.37 27.39 -16.67
N THR A 241 -29.54 26.07 -16.54
CA THR A 241 -30.60 25.34 -17.25
C THR A 241 -31.98 25.89 -16.89
N ARG A 242 -32.23 26.19 -15.60
CA ARG A 242 -33.48 26.82 -15.17
C ARG A 242 -33.65 28.24 -15.73
N SER A 243 -32.59 29.04 -15.75
CA SER A 243 -32.61 30.38 -16.33
C SER A 243 -32.85 30.35 -17.84
N ALA A 244 -32.24 29.41 -18.57
CA ALA A 244 -32.41 29.25 -20.00
C ALA A 244 -33.85 28.84 -20.35
N ILE A 245 -34.43 27.90 -19.59
CA ILE A 245 -35.85 27.52 -19.73
C ILE A 245 -36.76 28.73 -19.47
N CYS A 246 -36.46 29.53 -18.45
CA CYS A 246 -37.21 30.75 -18.15
C CYS A 246 -37.13 31.76 -19.31
N LEU A 247 -35.93 32.02 -19.84
CA LEU A 247 -35.74 32.92 -20.98
C LEU A 247 -36.47 32.46 -22.23
N ILE A 248 -36.43 31.16 -22.56
CA ILE A 248 -37.19 30.60 -23.69
C ILE A 248 -38.69 30.83 -23.49
N GLY A 249 -39.19 30.59 -22.28
CA GLY A 249 -40.57 30.86 -21.91
C GLY A 249 -40.94 32.34 -22.06
N THR A 250 -40.07 33.26 -21.62
CA THR A 250 -40.29 34.70 -21.75
C THR A 250 -40.30 35.14 -23.21
N VAL A 251 -39.35 34.70 -24.03
CA VAL A 251 -39.29 35.04 -25.46
C VAL A 251 -40.52 34.54 -26.20
N LEU A 252 -40.94 33.29 -25.94
CA LEU A 252 -42.15 32.73 -26.54
C LEU A 252 -43.41 33.49 -26.08
N GLY A 253 -43.50 33.82 -24.79
CA GLY A 253 -44.58 34.62 -24.24
C GLY A 253 -44.67 36.01 -24.88
N VAL A 254 -43.54 36.71 -25.00
CA VAL A 254 -43.46 38.03 -25.65
C VAL A 254 -43.89 37.92 -27.12
N ALA A 255 -43.41 36.92 -27.86
CA ALA A 255 -43.79 36.72 -29.26
C ALA A 255 -45.29 36.50 -29.43
N VAL A 256 -45.91 35.66 -28.59
CA VAL A 256 -47.37 35.43 -28.62
C VAL A 256 -48.14 36.71 -28.30
N THR A 257 -47.72 37.46 -27.27
CA THR A 257 -48.38 38.73 -26.94
C THR A 257 -48.22 39.78 -28.04
N ALA A 258 -47.06 39.85 -28.69
CA ALA A 258 -46.82 40.76 -29.81
C ALA A 258 -47.71 40.44 -31.01
N VAL A 259 -47.92 39.15 -31.32
CA VAL A 259 -48.84 38.72 -32.39
C VAL A 259 -50.27 39.15 -32.06
N VAL A 260 -50.76 38.87 -30.85
CA VAL A 260 -52.12 39.25 -30.41
C VAL A 260 -52.33 40.77 -30.45
N ILE A 261 -51.33 41.55 -30.02
CA ILE A 261 -51.40 43.02 -30.06
C ILE A 261 -51.34 43.53 -31.50
N SER A 262 -50.49 42.96 -32.36
CA SER A 262 -50.38 43.34 -33.77
C SER A 262 -51.67 43.07 -34.55
N THR A 263 -52.43 42.04 -34.18
CA THR A 263 -53.76 41.77 -34.75
C THR A 263 -54.82 42.80 -34.33
N HIS A 264 -54.58 43.59 -33.28
CA HIS A 264 -55.56 44.54 -32.74
C HIS A 264 -55.14 46.03 -32.79
N ALA A 265 -53.92 46.39 -33.20
CA ALA A 265 -53.49 47.79 -33.26
C ALA A 265 -52.47 48.09 -34.38
N LEU A 266 -52.75 49.12 -35.19
CA LEU A 266 -51.81 49.75 -36.11
C LEU A 266 -50.86 50.68 -35.34
N ALA A 267 -49.57 50.34 -35.40
CA ALA A 267 -48.37 51.14 -35.15
C ALA A 267 -47.97 51.58 -33.71
N ALA A 268 -46.66 51.39 -33.50
CA ALA A 268 -45.70 52.17 -32.71
C ALA A 268 -45.25 51.62 -31.34
N ILE A 269 -43.92 51.45 -31.26
CA ILE A 269 -43.05 51.28 -30.09
C ILE A 269 -42.95 49.85 -29.53
N VAL A 270 -42.06 49.04 -30.13
CA VAL A 270 -41.34 48.01 -29.36
C VAL A 270 -40.00 48.62 -28.97
N GLY A 271 -40.04 49.34 -27.85
CA GLY A 271 -38.85 49.84 -27.17
C GLY A 271 -38.03 48.68 -26.64
N LEU A 272 -36.77 48.66 -27.07
CA LEU A 272 -35.55 48.56 -26.26
C LEU A 272 -35.53 47.56 -25.09
N PHE A 273 -34.43 46.79 -25.05
CA PHE A 273 -33.94 45.88 -23.99
C PHE A 273 -34.34 44.40 -24.11
N ALA A 274 -33.94 43.77 -25.21
CA ALA A 274 -33.56 42.36 -25.20
C ALA A 274 -32.03 42.24 -25.32
N THR A 275 -31.29 42.82 -24.36
CA THR A 275 -29.90 42.41 -24.13
C THR A 275 -29.94 41.16 -23.26
N PRO A 276 -29.57 39.97 -23.75
CA PRO A 276 -29.37 38.82 -22.89
C PRO A 276 -28.10 39.08 -22.06
N LEU A 277 -28.27 39.71 -20.90
CA LEU A 277 -27.26 39.80 -19.86
C LEU A 277 -27.18 38.44 -19.15
N CYS A 278 -26.67 37.42 -19.83
CA CYS A 278 -26.29 36.17 -19.17
C CYS A 278 -24.87 35.80 -19.58
N PRO A 279 -23.89 35.84 -18.66
CA PRO A 279 -22.60 35.24 -18.92
C PRO A 279 -22.81 33.73 -19.03
N ILE A 280 -22.46 33.15 -20.18
CA ILE A 280 -22.34 31.71 -20.33
C ILE A 280 -21.26 31.27 -19.34
N TYR A 281 -21.65 30.65 -18.21
CA TYR A 281 -20.68 30.07 -17.30
C TYR A 281 -20.16 28.76 -17.89
N VAL A 282 -19.14 28.87 -18.73
CA VAL A 282 -18.23 27.76 -18.99
C VAL A 282 -17.34 27.68 -17.75
N PRO A 283 -17.25 26.53 -17.04
CA PRO A 283 -16.30 26.39 -15.94
C PRO A 283 -14.94 26.85 -16.45
N SER A 284 -14.37 27.85 -15.77
CA SER A 284 -13.15 28.48 -16.26
C SER A 284 -12.10 27.39 -16.48
N ARG A 285 -11.24 27.56 -17.48
CA ARG A 285 -10.14 26.61 -17.73
C ARG A 285 -9.35 26.35 -16.43
N VAL A 286 -9.22 27.38 -15.58
CA VAL A 286 -8.64 27.32 -14.24
C VAL A 286 -9.39 26.36 -13.30
N GLN A 287 -10.73 26.44 -13.21
CA GLN A 287 -11.51 25.54 -12.35
C GLN A 287 -11.41 24.08 -12.78
N LYS A 288 -11.41 23.80 -14.09
CA LYS A 288 -11.23 22.44 -14.61
C LYS A 288 -9.85 21.88 -14.26
N LYS A 289 -8.80 22.69 -14.36
CA LYS A 289 -7.43 22.32 -13.97
C LYS A 289 -7.30 22.07 -12.47
N HIS A 290 -7.89 22.90 -11.62
CA HIS A 290 -7.91 22.67 -10.17
C HIS A 290 -8.59 21.35 -9.79
N ILE A 291 -9.70 21.02 -10.47
CA ILE A 291 -10.37 19.72 -10.26
C ILE A 291 -9.45 18.57 -10.68
N ALA A 292 -8.72 18.69 -11.79
CA ALA A 292 -7.78 17.68 -12.25
C ALA A 292 -6.60 17.47 -11.28
N GLN A 293 -6.03 18.56 -10.73
CA GLN A 293 -4.99 18.47 -9.69
C GLN A 293 -5.49 17.74 -8.43
N LEU A 294 -6.68 18.12 -7.94
CA LEU A 294 -7.29 17.49 -6.76
C LEU A 294 -7.60 16.01 -7.02
N ASP A 295 -8.11 15.67 -8.21
CA ASP A 295 -8.44 14.29 -8.59
C ASP A 295 -7.20 13.41 -8.72
N ALA A 296 -6.11 13.93 -9.31
CA ALA A 296 -4.84 13.24 -9.41
C ALA A 296 -4.24 12.96 -8.01
N ALA A 297 -4.20 13.97 -7.13
CA ALA A 297 -3.70 13.81 -5.77
C ALA A 297 -4.58 12.86 -4.92
N ALA A 298 -5.91 12.93 -5.07
CA ALA A 298 -6.84 12.08 -4.33
C ALA A 298 -6.73 10.60 -4.77
N SER A 299 -6.60 10.38 -6.07
CA SER A 299 -6.39 9.06 -6.66
C SER A 299 -5.05 8.46 -6.23
N GLY A 300 -3.99 9.26 -6.27
CA GLY A 300 -2.67 8.85 -5.79
C GLY A 300 -2.69 8.51 -4.30
N SER A 301 -3.33 9.34 -3.48
CA SER A 301 -3.43 9.09 -2.03
C SER A 301 -4.17 7.79 -1.72
N PHE A 302 -5.24 7.47 -2.47
CA PHE A 302 -5.94 6.19 -2.32
C PHE A 302 -5.06 4.98 -2.67
N PHE A 303 -4.34 5.06 -3.79
CA PHE A 303 -3.46 3.99 -4.24
C PHE A 303 -2.34 3.74 -3.23
N HIS A 304 -1.71 4.80 -2.75
CA HIS A 304 -0.60 4.72 -1.79
C HIS A 304 -1.01 4.15 -0.43
N ILE A 305 -2.22 4.45 0.04
CA ILE A 305 -2.77 3.80 1.26
C ILE A 305 -2.90 2.29 1.05
N LYS A 306 -3.34 1.85 -0.14
CA LYS A 306 -3.53 0.43 -0.44
C LYS A 306 -2.20 -0.31 -0.54
N ASP A 307 -1.22 0.25 -1.23
CA ASP A 307 0.13 -0.33 -1.29
C ASP A 307 0.77 -0.41 0.08
N LEU A 308 0.67 0.67 0.87
CA LEU A 308 1.23 0.72 2.22
C LEU A 308 0.61 -0.34 3.12
N ASP A 309 -0.72 -0.54 3.06
CA ASP A 309 -1.40 -1.59 3.83
C ASP A 309 -0.84 -2.98 3.47
N THR A 310 -0.64 -3.27 2.17
CA THR A 310 -0.06 -4.54 1.72
C THR A 310 1.39 -4.71 2.19
N ILE A 311 2.23 -3.70 1.97
CA ILE A 311 3.64 -3.70 2.37
C ILE A 311 3.78 -3.93 3.88
N VAL A 312 2.98 -3.23 4.70
CA VAL A 312 3.00 -3.38 6.16
C VAL A 312 2.60 -4.78 6.59
N CYS A 313 1.59 -5.39 5.94
CA CYS A 313 1.21 -6.77 6.23
C CYS A 313 2.35 -7.75 5.95
N LEU A 314 3.05 -7.60 4.82
CA LEU A 314 4.18 -8.44 4.44
C LEU A 314 5.36 -8.27 5.41
N VAL A 315 5.69 -7.02 5.79
CA VAL A 315 6.75 -6.71 6.75
C VAL A 315 6.44 -7.31 8.12
N ALA A 316 5.20 -7.18 8.60
CA ALA A 316 4.80 -7.78 9.88
C ALA A 316 4.91 -9.31 9.85
N TRP A 317 4.45 -9.94 8.76
CA TRP A 317 4.57 -11.38 8.59
C TRP A 317 6.04 -11.83 8.60
N LEU A 318 6.90 -11.12 7.87
CA LEU A 318 8.34 -11.41 7.79
C LEU A 318 9.00 -11.22 9.15
N HIS A 319 8.72 -10.12 9.85
CA HIS A 319 9.20 -9.87 11.20
C HIS A 319 8.86 -11.04 12.14
N ASP A 320 7.58 -11.41 12.21
CA ASP A 320 7.12 -12.49 13.08
C ASP A 320 7.74 -13.85 12.68
N SER A 321 7.96 -14.09 11.38
CA SER A 321 8.58 -15.32 10.92
C SER A 321 10.03 -15.43 11.31
N VAL A 322 10.79 -14.33 11.19
CA VAL A 322 12.19 -14.30 11.62
C VAL A 322 12.29 -14.48 13.13
N GLU A 323 11.45 -13.81 13.92
CA GLU A 323 11.44 -13.99 15.38
C GLU A 323 11.13 -15.44 15.78
N ARG A 324 10.13 -16.08 15.15
CA ARG A 324 9.83 -17.49 15.42
C ARG A 324 11.01 -18.41 15.10
N ASP A 325 11.67 -18.20 13.97
CA ASP A 325 12.85 -18.99 13.59
C ASP A 325 14.00 -18.77 14.59
N LYS A 326 14.24 -17.52 15.02
CA LYS A 326 15.23 -17.18 16.05
C LYS A 326 14.92 -17.85 17.39
N GLU A 327 13.67 -17.80 17.85
CA GLU A 327 13.25 -18.45 19.08
C GLU A 327 13.49 -19.97 19.03
N LEU A 328 13.10 -20.61 17.92
CA LEU A 328 13.31 -22.04 17.73
C LEU A 328 14.80 -22.39 17.69
N ILE A 329 15.60 -21.61 16.97
CA ILE A 329 17.05 -21.75 16.93
C ILE A 329 17.65 -21.65 18.33
N ARG A 330 17.23 -20.65 19.12
CA ARG A 330 17.68 -20.49 20.51
C ARG A 330 17.35 -21.72 21.36
N PHE A 331 16.15 -22.27 21.24
CA PHE A 331 15.78 -23.51 21.93
C PHE A 331 16.68 -24.69 21.52
N GLY A 332 17.05 -24.80 20.24
CA GLY A 332 18.01 -25.80 19.77
C GLY A 332 19.41 -25.60 20.36
N LEU A 333 19.90 -24.36 20.35
CA LEU A 333 21.22 -23.98 20.88
C LEU A 333 21.36 -24.27 22.38
N GLU A 334 20.30 -24.05 23.16
CA GLU A 334 20.25 -24.36 24.60
C GLU A 334 20.45 -25.84 24.92
N ARG A 335 20.22 -26.73 23.95
CA ARG A 335 20.45 -28.18 24.07
C ARG A 335 21.84 -28.61 23.62
N GLY A 336 22.71 -27.66 23.26
CA GLY A 336 24.06 -27.94 22.81
C GLY A 336 24.08 -28.64 21.45
N ARG A 337 25.09 -29.48 21.21
CA ARG A 337 25.36 -30.14 19.93
C ARG A 337 24.65 -31.49 19.79
N ASP A 338 23.52 -31.64 20.47
CA ASP A 338 22.70 -32.84 20.40
C ASP A 338 22.02 -32.94 19.03
N ILE A 339 22.13 -34.10 18.39
CA ILE A 339 21.66 -34.33 17.01
C ILE A 339 20.16 -34.08 16.87
N TYR A 340 19.36 -34.55 17.84
CA TYR A 340 17.90 -34.49 17.75
C TYR A 340 17.34 -33.05 17.78
N PRO A 341 17.70 -32.19 18.76
CA PRO A 341 17.30 -30.77 18.74
C PRO A 341 17.71 -30.05 17.47
N ILE A 342 18.95 -30.25 17.01
CA ILE A 342 19.47 -29.61 15.79
C ILE A 342 18.69 -30.07 14.56
N HIS A 343 18.40 -31.36 14.45
CA HIS A 343 17.58 -31.90 13.36
C HIS A 343 16.18 -31.29 13.33
N GLU A 344 15.49 -31.16 14.47
CA GLU A 344 14.14 -30.58 14.50
C GLU A 344 14.15 -29.09 14.13
N VAL A 345 15.18 -28.32 14.52
CA VAL A 345 15.36 -26.93 14.04
C VAL A 345 15.55 -26.91 12.53
N VAL A 346 16.48 -27.71 11.98
CA VAL A 346 16.74 -27.77 10.53
C VAL A 346 15.46 -28.15 9.76
N LYS A 347 14.71 -29.14 10.26
CA LYS A 347 13.46 -29.60 9.66
C LYS A 347 12.40 -28.50 9.65
N HIS A 348 12.26 -27.72 10.72
CA HIS A 348 11.36 -26.58 10.74
C HIS A 348 11.76 -25.50 9.73
N LEU A 349 13.03 -25.11 9.74
CA LEU A 349 13.57 -24.12 8.80
C LEU A 349 13.36 -24.57 7.36
N ARG A 350 13.58 -25.85 7.05
CA ARG A 350 13.30 -26.44 5.73
C ARG A 350 11.85 -26.27 5.30
N ASN A 351 10.90 -26.51 6.21
CA ASN A 351 9.47 -26.42 5.92
C ASN A 351 8.99 -24.97 5.69
N ASN A 352 9.67 -23.99 6.30
CA ASN A 352 9.30 -22.58 6.20
C ASN A 352 10.12 -21.80 5.16
N HIS A 353 11.28 -22.32 4.74
CA HIS A 353 12.23 -21.65 3.86
C HIS A 353 11.57 -21.10 2.59
N GLY A 354 10.82 -21.92 1.86
CA GLY A 354 10.13 -21.49 0.65
C GLY A 354 9.16 -20.33 0.89
N LYS A 355 8.36 -20.40 1.96
CA LYS A 355 7.40 -19.35 2.31
C LYS A 355 8.09 -18.03 2.61
N ILE A 356 9.20 -18.05 3.34
CA ILE A 356 9.96 -16.84 3.64
C ILE A 356 10.49 -16.21 2.36
N PHE A 357 11.11 -17.00 1.47
CA PHE A 357 11.64 -16.47 0.21
C PHE A 357 10.55 -15.98 -0.75
N ASP A 358 9.38 -16.64 -0.75
CA ASP A 358 8.21 -16.19 -1.50
C ASP A 358 7.71 -14.83 -0.98
N GLN A 359 7.63 -14.66 0.34
CA GLN A 359 7.20 -13.39 0.97
C GLN A 359 8.24 -12.28 0.80
N LEU A 360 9.55 -12.58 0.84
CA LEU A 360 10.61 -11.62 0.50
C LEU A 360 10.47 -11.12 -0.95
N LYS A 361 10.15 -12.03 -1.87
CA LYS A 361 9.93 -11.69 -3.28
C LYS A 361 8.65 -10.86 -3.46
N GLU A 362 7.56 -11.25 -2.81
CA GLU A 362 6.30 -10.50 -2.84
C GLU A 362 6.47 -9.07 -2.29
N LEU A 363 7.21 -8.92 -1.18
CA LEU A 363 7.55 -7.60 -0.65
C LEU A 363 8.36 -6.76 -1.64
N GLU A 364 9.36 -7.36 -2.29
CA GLU A 364 10.17 -6.68 -3.31
C GLU A 364 9.31 -6.18 -4.49
N GLU A 365 8.42 -7.05 -4.99
CA GLU A 365 7.49 -6.73 -6.07
C GLU A 365 6.56 -5.57 -5.70
N HIS A 366 5.97 -5.62 -4.50
CA HIS A 366 5.10 -4.55 -4.01
C HIS A 366 5.81 -3.21 -3.79
N ILE A 367 7.06 -3.23 -3.32
CA ILE A 367 7.88 -2.01 -3.22
C ILE A 367 8.08 -1.37 -4.60
N CYS A 368 8.47 -2.17 -5.61
CA CYS A 368 8.70 -1.68 -6.97
C CYS A 368 7.40 -1.14 -7.61
N LEU A 369 6.28 -1.84 -7.41
CA LEU A 369 4.96 -1.39 -7.86
C LEU A 369 4.53 -0.07 -7.18
N CYS A 370 4.82 0.07 -5.88
CA CYS A 370 4.54 1.28 -5.13
C CYS A 370 5.32 2.48 -5.71
N PHE A 371 6.61 2.32 -5.97
CA PHE A 371 7.40 3.37 -6.64
C PHE A 371 6.87 3.76 -8.02
N ASN A 372 6.48 2.77 -8.83
CA ASN A 372 5.87 3.05 -10.14
C ASN A 372 4.60 3.89 -10.01
N ALA A 373 3.74 3.56 -9.05
CA ALA A 373 2.54 4.33 -8.78
C ALA A 373 2.86 5.73 -8.28
N ILE A 374 3.82 5.87 -7.35
CA ILE A 374 4.29 7.16 -6.85
C ILE A 374 4.73 8.04 -8.01
N ASN A 375 5.63 7.55 -8.87
CA ASN A 375 6.14 8.31 -10.01
C ASN A 375 5.03 8.66 -11.00
N LYS A 376 4.12 7.72 -11.29
CA LYS A 376 2.96 7.96 -12.15
C LYS A 376 2.08 9.10 -11.63
N PHE A 377 1.73 9.09 -10.35
CA PHE A 377 0.83 10.10 -9.78
C PHE A 377 1.53 11.43 -9.52
N ARG A 378 2.80 11.43 -9.08
CA ARG A 378 3.63 12.62 -8.98
C ARG A 378 3.78 13.30 -10.35
N GLY A 379 4.05 12.53 -11.40
CA GLY A 379 4.18 13.03 -12.77
C GLY A 379 2.88 13.65 -13.29
N LYS A 380 1.76 12.94 -13.14
CA LYS A 380 0.43 13.48 -13.48
C LYS A 380 0.13 14.77 -12.74
N LEU A 381 0.42 14.83 -11.44
CA LEU A 381 0.16 16.03 -10.64
C LEU A 381 1.02 17.20 -11.10
N LEU A 382 2.32 16.97 -11.34
CA LEU A 382 3.23 18.00 -11.84
C LEU A 382 2.83 18.54 -13.21
N GLU A 383 2.40 17.67 -14.13
CA GLU A 383 1.86 18.07 -15.43
C GLU A 383 0.68 19.04 -15.27
N GLN A 384 -0.24 18.74 -14.35
CA GLN A 384 -1.38 19.62 -14.06
C GLN A 384 -0.97 20.95 -13.42
N ILE A 385 0.14 21.01 -12.68
CA ILE A 385 0.70 22.26 -12.12
C ILE A 385 1.31 23.10 -13.24
N HIS A 386 2.14 22.52 -14.12
CA HIS A 386 2.73 23.25 -15.24
C HIS A 386 1.65 23.79 -16.18
N LEU A 387 0.63 22.99 -16.50
CA LEU A 387 -0.51 23.44 -17.30
C LEU A 387 -1.23 24.65 -16.68
N HIS A 388 -1.17 24.86 -15.36
CA HIS A 388 -1.74 26.04 -14.71
C HIS A 388 -0.91 27.30 -15.00
N GLN A 389 0.42 27.22 -14.81
CA GLN A 389 1.34 28.36 -14.92
C GLN A 389 1.41 28.98 -16.32
N TYR A 390 1.38 28.17 -17.39
CA TYR A 390 1.40 28.67 -18.77
C TYR A 390 0.12 29.41 -19.21
N THR A 391 -0.93 29.40 -18.41
CA THR A 391 -2.19 30.11 -18.74
C THR A 391 -2.39 31.43 -18.00
N ASP A 392 -1.59 31.68 -16.97
CA ASP A 392 -1.64 32.92 -16.18
C ASP A 392 -0.52 33.90 -16.58
N SER A 393 0.33 33.52 -17.55
CA SER A 393 1.27 34.37 -18.30
C SER A 393 0.68 34.72 -19.66
#